data_AF-A0A9Q1I1J2-F1
#
_entry.id   AF-A0A9Q1I1J2-F1
#
_cell.length_a   1.000
_cell.length_b   1.000
_cell.length_c   1.000
_cell.angle_alpha   90.00
_cell.angle_beta   90.00
_cell.angle_gamma   90.00
#
_symmetry.space_group_name_H-M   'P 1'
#
loop_
_entity.id
_entity.type
_entity.pdbx_description
1 polymer ?
#
loop_
_entity_poly.entity_id
_entity_poly.type
_entity_poly.pdbx_seq_one_letter_code
_entity_poly.pdbx_strand_id
1 'polypeptide(L)'
;MLCLGSKQRKCLVTYNFSDRFENVETILTLTMDSEVQRDGRVLDLTDDAWREDRLPYEDVTIPLSELPEAEQDNGGSTESVKEQEMKWSDLALQSLHENTPNSGN
;
A
#
# COMPACT_ATOMS: atom_id res chain seq x y z
N MET A 1 -48.96 -41.28 -9.07
CA MET A 1 -49.13 -40.50 -7.83
C MET A 1 -47.87 -39.69 -7.63
N LEU A 2 -47.80 -38.47 -8.16
CA LEU A 2 -46.66 -37.57 -7.98
C LEU A 2 -47.20 -36.15 -7.78
N CYS A 3 -46.59 -35.47 -6.81
CA CYS A 3 -47.14 -34.39 -5.99
C CYS A 3 -47.62 -33.16 -6.76
N LEU A 4 -48.82 -32.68 -6.39
CA LEU A 4 -49.41 -31.42 -6.82
C LEU A 4 -48.79 -30.24 -6.05
N GLY A 5 -48.56 -29.14 -6.78
CA GLY A 5 -47.76 -28.00 -6.37
C GLY A 5 -48.20 -27.25 -5.11
N SER A 6 -47.20 -26.91 -4.29
CA SER A 6 -47.32 -26.01 -3.14
C SER A 6 -47.46 -24.57 -3.61
N LYS A 7 -48.72 -24.12 -3.70
CA LYS A 7 -49.13 -22.75 -3.95
C LYS A 7 -48.64 -21.86 -2.79
N GLN A 8 -47.56 -21.11 -3.00
CA GLN A 8 -47.06 -20.14 -2.04
C GLN A 8 -48.16 -19.09 -1.78
N ARG A 9 -48.66 -19.07 -0.54
CA ARG A 9 -49.68 -18.13 -0.09
C ARG A 9 -49.03 -16.75 0.02
N LYS A 10 -49.45 -15.81 -0.84
CA LYS A 10 -49.18 -14.38 -0.63
C LYS A 10 -49.89 -13.96 0.66
N CYS A 11 -49.16 -13.82 1.75
CA CYS A 11 -49.64 -13.09 2.92
C CYS A 11 -49.77 -11.62 2.53
N LEU A 12 -51.02 -11.18 2.31
CA LEU A 12 -51.36 -9.76 2.19
C LEU A 12 -51.32 -9.16 3.60
N VAL A 13 -50.20 -8.52 3.93
CA VAL A 13 -50.16 -7.62 5.08
C VAL A 13 -50.57 -6.24 4.58
N THR A 14 -51.84 -5.89 4.76
CA THR A 14 -52.37 -4.56 4.44
C THR A 14 -51.91 -3.59 5.52
N TYR A 15 -50.92 -2.75 5.23
CA TYR A 15 -50.62 -1.56 6.01
C TYR A 15 -51.24 -0.34 5.33
N ASN A 16 -52.20 0.29 6.02
CA ASN A 16 -52.77 1.58 5.62
C ASN A 16 -51.80 2.67 6.09
N PHE A 17 -51.01 3.23 5.17
CA PHE A 17 -50.23 4.44 5.43
C PHE A 17 -50.85 5.59 4.63
N SER A 18 -51.78 6.30 5.26
CA SER A 18 -52.15 7.64 4.83
C SER A 18 -50.98 8.55 5.13
N ASP A 19 -50.16 8.89 4.14
CA ASP A 19 -49.63 10.25 4.08
C ASP A 19 -49.19 10.67 2.68
N ARG A 20 -49.67 11.85 2.35
CA ARG A 20 -49.56 12.56 1.08
C ARG A 20 -48.19 13.23 1.04
N PHE A 21 -47.18 12.59 0.48
CA PHE A 21 -45.93 13.26 0.10
C PHE A 21 -45.47 12.79 -1.28
N GLU A 22 -44.92 13.75 -2.02
CA GLU A 22 -44.73 13.79 -3.46
C GLU A 22 -43.93 12.61 -4.01
N ASN A 23 -44.30 12.21 -5.24
CA ASN A 23 -43.72 11.13 -6.03
C ASN A 23 -42.23 11.34 -6.31
N VAL A 24 -41.38 10.99 -5.36
CA VAL A 24 -40.01 10.58 -5.66
C VAL A 24 -40.06 9.06 -5.59
N GLU A 25 -39.95 8.40 -6.74
CA GLU A 25 -39.73 6.95 -6.81
C GLU A 25 -38.41 6.62 -6.10
N THR A 26 -38.45 6.59 -4.78
CA THR A 26 -37.44 5.91 -3.98
C THR A 26 -37.73 4.45 -4.22
N ILE A 27 -37.11 3.88 -5.26
CA ILE A 27 -36.91 2.45 -5.35
C ILE A 27 -36.23 2.10 -4.03
N LEU A 28 -37.00 1.59 -3.06
CA LEU A 28 -36.50 1.03 -1.82
C LEU A 28 -35.66 -0.16 -2.24
N THR A 29 -34.38 0.07 -2.53
CA THR A 29 -33.44 -1.00 -2.82
C THR A 29 -33.30 -1.81 -1.54
N LEU A 30 -34.05 -2.91 -1.43
CA LEU A 30 -33.93 -3.93 -0.39
C LEU A 30 -32.60 -4.68 -0.59
N THR A 31 -31.49 -3.98 -0.56
CA THR A 31 -30.16 -4.59 -0.61
C THR A 31 -29.68 -4.80 0.80
N MET A 32 -29.11 -5.97 1.05
CA MET A 32 -28.37 -6.22 2.28
C MET A 32 -27.32 -5.12 2.45
N ASP A 33 -27.25 -4.55 3.64
CA ASP A 33 -26.21 -3.61 4.06
C ASP A 33 -24.79 -4.20 3.97
N SER A 34 -24.70 -5.52 4.04
CA SER A 34 -23.46 -6.29 3.85
C SER A 34 -23.05 -6.48 2.38
N GLU A 35 -23.93 -6.19 1.41
CA GLU A 35 -23.60 -6.29 -0.02
C GLU A 35 -23.41 -4.89 -0.62
N VAL A 36 -22.22 -4.64 -1.17
CA VAL A 36 -21.93 -3.38 -1.85
C VAL A 36 -22.67 -3.31 -3.18
N GLN A 37 -23.57 -2.34 -3.34
CA GLN A 37 -24.15 -2.04 -4.64
C GLN A 37 -23.07 -1.47 -5.57
N ARG A 38 -22.84 -2.13 -6.71
CA ARG A 38 -21.95 -1.63 -7.76
C ARG A 38 -22.76 -0.91 -8.83
N ASP A 39 -22.22 0.18 -9.36
CA ASP A 39 -22.82 0.88 -10.50
C ASP A 39 -22.70 0.00 -11.75
N GLY A 40 -23.86 -0.47 -12.25
CA GLY A 40 -23.93 -1.31 -13.45
C GLY A 40 -23.35 -0.63 -14.69
N ARG A 41 -23.42 0.70 -14.80
CA ARG A 41 -22.83 1.43 -15.93
C ARG A 41 -21.31 1.39 -15.90
N VAL A 42 -20.70 1.44 -14.72
CA VAL A 42 -19.24 1.30 -14.57
C VAL A 42 -18.82 -0.11 -14.96
N LEU A 43 -19.58 -1.13 -14.57
CA LEU A 43 -19.29 -2.52 -14.96
C LEU A 43 -19.42 -2.76 -16.47
N ASP A 44 -20.32 -2.08 -17.15
CA ASP A 44 -20.50 -2.21 -18.61
C ASP A 44 -19.38 -1.50 -19.40
N LEU A 45 -18.81 -0.43 -18.84
CA LEU A 45 -17.74 0.33 -19.48
C LEU A 45 -16.35 -0.28 -19.30
N THR A 46 -16.11 -0.99 -18.19
CA THR A 46 -14.80 -1.60 -17.91
C THR A 46 -14.70 -2.97 -18.58
N ASP A 47 -13.75 -3.14 -19.50
CA ASP A 47 -13.43 -4.42 -20.11
C ASP A 47 -12.56 -5.33 -19.21
N ASP A 48 -12.45 -6.59 -19.58
CA ASP A 48 -11.72 -7.58 -18.76
C ASP A 48 -10.21 -7.32 -18.75
N ALA A 49 -9.66 -6.69 -19.81
CA ALA A 49 -8.25 -6.33 -19.85
C ALA A 49 -7.92 -5.25 -18.80
N TRP A 50 -8.78 -4.24 -18.65
CA TRP A 50 -8.61 -3.20 -17.64
C TRP A 50 -8.88 -3.71 -16.22
N ARG A 51 -9.81 -4.68 -16.04
CA ARG A 51 -10.05 -5.31 -14.73
C ARG A 51 -8.84 -6.04 -14.18
N GLU A 52 -8.09 -6.70 -15.06
CA GLU A 52 -6.93 -7.50 -14.70
C GLU A 52 -5.61 -6.72 -14.80
N ASP A 53 -5.65 -5.45 -15.22
CA ASP A 53 -4.47 -4.62 -15.34
C ASP A 53 -3.84 -4.34 -13.97
N ARG A 54 -2.51 -4.49 -13.90
CA ARG A 54 -1.73 -4.31 -12.68
C ARG A 54 -0.59 -3.35 -12.98
N LEU A 55 -0.48 -2.31 -12.16
CA LEU A 55 0.64 -1.38 -12.27
C LEU A 55 1.98 -2.12 -12.07
N PRO A 56 3.01 -1.77 -12.85
CA PRO A 56 4.34 -2.32 -12.65
C PRO A 56 4.92 -1.88 -11.30
N TYR A 57 5.88 -2.65 -10.80
CA TYR A 57 6.72 -2.22 -9.70
C TYR A 57 7.79 -1.27 -10.25
N GLU A 58 7.75 -0.02 -9.84
CA GLU A 58 8.74 0.99 -10.18
C GLU A 58 9.70 1.18 -9.00
N ASP A 59 10.99 1.31 -9.29
CA ASP A 59 12.01 1.56 -8.28
C ASP A 59 11.99 3.03 -7.85
N VAL A 60 12.18 3.27 -6.56
CA VAL A 60 12.36 4.62 -6.03
C VAL A 60 13.83 5.01 -6.17
N THR A 61 14.10 6.20 -6.70
CA THR A 61 15.46 6.73 -6.73
C THR A 61 15.89 7.13 -5.33
N ILE A 62 16.84 6.38 -4.75
CA ILE A 62 17.40 6.66 -3.42
C ILE A 62 18.76 7.36 -3.60
N PRO A 63 19.02 8.48 -2.89
CA PRO A 63 20.32 9.13 -2.94
C PRO A 63 21.38 8.22 -2.31
N LEU A 64 22.31 7.71 -3.12
CA LEU A 64 23.34 6.78 -2.65
C LEU A 64 24.24 7.39 -1.57
N SER A 65 24.43 8.71 -1.59
CA SER A 65 25.22 9.44 -0.59
C SER A 65 24.63 9.40 0.82
N GLU A 66 23.32 9.15 0.94
CA GLU A 66 22.61 9.04 2.22
C GLU A 66 22.53 7.58 2.71
N LEU A 67 22.93 6.63 1.87
CA LEU A 67 23.00 5.22 2.25
C LEU A 67 24.37 4.90 2.86
N PRO A 68 24.45 3.91 3.77
CA PRO A 68 25.72 3.37 4.22
C PRO A 68 26.42 2.60 3.08
N GLU A 69 27.74 2.49 3.16
CA GLU A 69 28.53 1.69 2.22
C GLU A 69 28.10 0.21 2.27
N ALA A 70 27.95 -0.42 1.10
CA ALA A 70 27.51 -1.81 0.98
C ALA A 70 28.57 -2.83 1.46
N GLU A 71 29.86 -2.46 1.44
CA GLU A 71 31.00 -3.35 1.69
C GLU A 71 31.65 -3.12 3.06
N GLN A 72 30.85 -2.97 4.13
CA GLN A 72 31.40 -2.96 5.49
C GLN A 72 31.75 -4.38 5.95
N ASP A 73 32.88 -4.90 5.47
CA ASP A 73 33.48 -6.17 5.90
C ASP A 73 33.83 -6.18 7.41
N ASN A 74 33.97 -5.00 8.01
CA ASN A 74 34.26 -4.83 9.42
C ASN A 74 33.04 -4.19 10.10
N GLY A 75 32.10 -5.02 10.54
CA GLY A 75 30.80 -4.61 11.06
C GLY A 75 30.84 -3.36 11.93
N GLY A 76 30.25 -2.26 11.44
CA GLY A 76 29.92 -1.10 12.26
C GLY A 76 30.29 0.25 11.65
N SER A 77 29.58 0.68 10.61
CA SER A 77 29.10 2.06 10.62
C SER A 77 27.73 2.20 9.95
N THR A 78 26.73 2.56 10.73
CA THR A 78 25.40 2.96 10.21
C THR A 78 25.42 4.35 9.58
N GLU A 79 26.60 4.97 9.43
CA GLU A 79 26.76 6.30 8.85
C GLU A 79 26.62 6.24 7.33
N SER A 80 26.05 7.30 6.77
CA SER A 80 25.99 7.49 5.33
C SER A 80 27.37 7.85 4.75
N VAL A 81 27.60 7.55 3.47
CA VAL A 81 28.84 7.91 2.76
C VAL A 81 29.18 9.40 2.95
N LYS A 82 28.16 10.26 2.84
CA LYS A 82 28.31 11.71 3.00
C LYS A 82 28.81 12.11 4.40
N GLU A 83 28.37 11.43 5.45
CA GLU A 83 28.80 11.73 6.82
C GLU A 83 30.26 11.33 7.05
N GLN A 84 30.69 10.22 6.45
CA GLN A 84 32.05 9.72 6.56
C GLN A 84 33.05 10.66 5.87
N GLU A 85 32.71 11.18 4.69
CA GLU A 85 33.53 12.15 3.96
C GLU A 85 33.71 13.48 4.70
N MET A 86 32.76 13.84 5.57
CA MET A 86 32.82 15.05 6.38
C MET A 86 33.66 14.87 7.66
N LYS A 87 34.09 13.66 7.99
CA LYS A 87 34.97 13.41 9.15
C LYS A 87 36.41 13.75 8.80
N TRP A 88 37.05 14.48 9.70
CA TRP A 88 38.48 14.73 9.60
C TRP A 88 39.24 13.56 10.22
N SER A 89 39.78 12.67 9.39
CA SER A 89 40.47 11.45 9.81
C SER A 89 41.99 11.62 9.95
N ASP A 90 42.55 12.72 9.48
CA ASP A 90 43.99 12.98 9.57
C ASP A 90 44.39 13.50 10.95
N LEU A 91 45.22 12.72 11.65
CA LEU A 91 45.77 13.04 12.97
C LEU A 91 47.27 13.40 12.92
N ALA A 92 47.89 13.47 11.73
CA ALA A 92 49.32 13.78 11.54
C ALA A 92 50.31 12.92 12.35
N LEU A 93 49.89 11.73 12.81
CA LEU A 93 50.70 10.83 13.65
C LEU A 93 51.96 10.31 12.97
N GLN A 94 52.03 10.36 11.64
CA GLN A 94 53.22 9.99 10.86
C GLN A 94 54.46 10.77 11.31
N SER A 95 54.29 12.03 11.71
CA SER A 95 55.37 12.92 12.19
C SER A 95 56.03 12.43 13.48
N LEU A 96 55.34 11.59 14.27
CA LEU A 96 55.89 11.02 15.52
C LEU A 96 56.83 9.84 15.23
N HIS A 97 56.60 9.09 14.16
CA HIS A 97 57.38 7.90 13.83
C HIS A 97 58.80 8.26 13.34
N GLU A 98 58.94 9.36 12.59
CA GLU A 98 60.24 9.84 12.09
C GLU A 98 61.16 10.40 13.19
N ASN A 99 60.61 10.80 14.34
CA ASN A 99 61.37 11.34 15.46
C ASN A 99 61.85 10.29 16.46
N THR A 100 61.58 9.00 16.22
CA THR A 100 62.13 7.92 17.07
C THR A 100 63.53 7.59 16.54
N PRO A 101 64.62 7.89 17.28
CA PRO A 101 65.95 7.51 16.83
C PRO A 101 65.99 5.99 16.67
N ASN A 102 66.34 5.53 15.47
CA ASN A 102 66.69 4.14 15.19
C ASN A 102 67.91 3.78 16.06
N SER A 103 67.67 3.35 17.30
CA SER A 103 68.66 2.65 18.12
C SER A 103 68.91 1.29 17.47
N GLY A 104 69.72 1.31 16.42
CA GLY A 104 70.29 0.11 15.81
C GLY A 104 71.27 -0.57 16.77
N ASN A 105 71.32 -1.90 16.64
CA ASN A 105 72.20 -2.88 17.29
C ASN A 105 73.61 -2.39 17.66
#